data_AF-A0A1Y4P0I6-F1
#
_entry.id   AF-A0A1Y4P0I6-F1
#
_cell.length_a   1.000
_cell.length_b   1.000
_cell.length_c   1.000
_cell.angle_alpha   90.00
_cell.angle_beta   90.00
_cell.angle_gamma   90.00
#
_symmetry.space_group_name_H-M   'P 1'
#
loop_
_entity.id
_entity.type
_entity.pdbx_description
1 polymer ?
#
loop_
_entity_poly.entity_id
_entity_poly.type
_entity_poly.pdbx_seq_one_letter_code
_entity_poly.pdbx_strand_id
1 'polypeptide(L)'
;MGKVIAVCTSLEKGTQKTNIGEGNFIEDYGIEGDAHAGKWHRQVSLLSYDKIEEFRKKGAEVADGAFGENLAVAGIDFRTLPVGTRLRCNDVVLEITQIGKECHHGCQIFQKMGDCIMPREGVFARVIHGGKICVGDEMETVPAQE
;
A
#
# COMPACT_ATOMS: atom_id res chain seq x y z
N MET A 1 4.23 1.26 16.37
CA MET A 1 2.86 1.43 15.83
C MET A 1 2.92 2.53 14.78
N GLY A 2 2.23 2.35 13.66
CA GLY A 2 2.11 3.33 12.59
C GLY A 2 0.69 3.85 12.49
N LYS A 3 0.51 4.95 11.77
CA LYS A 3 -0.80 5.59 11.56
C LYS A 3 -1.16 5.58 10.07
N VAL A 4 -2.35 5.10 9.73
CA VAL A 4 -2.88 5.12 8.37
C VAL A 4 -3.16 6.56 7.97
N ILE A 5 -2.49 7.04 6.93
CA ILE A 5 -2.63 8.41 6.41
C ILE A 5 -3.56 8.43 5.20
N ALA A 6 -3.53 7.38 4.37
CA ALA A 6 -4.38 7.28 3.20
C ALA A 6 -4.84 5.85 2.95
N VAL A 7 -6.09 5.71 2.49
CA VAL A 7 -6.66 4.47 1.97
C VAL A 7 -7.12 4.76 0.55
N CYS A 8 -6.47 4.16 -0.44
CA CYS A 8 -6.59 4.51 -1.83
C CYS A 8 -7.03 3.33 -2.69
N THR A 9 -7.89 3.59 -3.68
CA THR A 9 -8.29 2.60 -4.69
C THR A 9 -8.29 3.19 -6.09
N SER A 10 -8.35 2.33 -7.12
CA SER A 10 -8.60 2.73 -8.50
C SER A 10 -9.63 1.80 -9.14
N LEU A 11 -10.52 2.32 -9.98
CA LEU A 11 -11.51 1.50 -10.69
C LEU A 11 -10.90 0.72 -11.87
N GLU A 12 -9.80 1.23 -12.43
CA GLU A 12 -9.12 0.62 -13.57
C GLU A 12 -7.63 0.38 -13.29
N LYS A 13 -7.03 -0.56 -14.01
CA LYS A 13 -5.58 -0.79 -13.96
C LYS A 13 -4.86 0.26 -14.80
N GLY A 14 -3.69 0.68 -14.35
CA GLY A 14 -2.89 1.69 -15.06
C GLY A 14 -3.30 3.14 -14.79
N THR A 15 -4.39 3.38 -14.07
CA THR A 15 -4.75 4.70 -13.55
C THR A 15 -4.14 4.92 -12.16
N GLN A 16 -3.98 6.18 -11.76
CA GLN A 16 -3.60 6.50 -10.39
C GLN A 16 -4.71 6.12 -9.42
N LYS A 17 -4.34 5.76 -8.20
CA LYS A 17 -5.30 5.53 -7.11
C LYS A 17 -5.68 6.86 -6.48
N THR A 18 -6.88 6.93 -5.92
CA THR A 18 -7.40 8.09 -5.20
C THR A 18 -7.69 7.73 -3.76
N ASN A 19 -7.33 8.60 -2.82
CA ASN A 19 -7.66 8.42 -1.41
C ASN A 19 -9.19 8.49 -1.21
N ILE A 20 -9.77 7.38 -0.76
CA ILE A 20 -11.20 7.21 -0.47
C ILE A 20 -11.51 7.30 1.04
N GLY A 21 -10.50 7.50 1.88
CA GLY A 21 -10.64 7.71 3.33
C GLY A 21 -10.92 6.43 4.14
N GLU A 22 -11.66 5.48 3.58
CA GLU A 22 -11.89 4.16 4.18
C GLU A 22 -12.03 3.09 3.10
N GLY A 23 -11.68 1.84 3.43
CA GLY A 23 -11.76 0.72 2.50
C GLY A 23 -12.20 -0.57 3.20
N ASN A 24 -12.99 -1.36 2.48
CA ASN A 24 -13.38 -2.70 2.90
C ASN A 24 -12.40 -3.73 2.34
N PHE A 25 -11.74 -4.48 3.23
CA PHE A 25 -10.73 -5.48 2.90
C PHE A 25 -11.38 -6.86 2.95
N ILE A 26 -11.32 -7.57 1.84
CA ILE A 26 -11.93 -8.87 1.64
C ILE A 26 -10.83 -9.93 1.70
N GLU A 27 -11.03 -10.92 2.57
CA GLU A 27 -10.12 -12.05 2.76
C GLU A 27 -9.82 -12.75 1.43
N ASP A 28 -8.54 -13.07 1.22
CA ASP A 28 -8.00 -13.70 0.01
C ASP A 28 -8.39 -12.98 -1.30
N TYR A 29 -8.68 -11.67 -1.24
CA TYR A 29 -9.12 -10.92 -2.41
C TYR A 29 -8.51 -9.52 -2.50
N GLY A 30 -8.40 -8.76 -1.42
CA GLY A 30 -7.90 -7.38 -1.45
C GLY A 30 -8.97 -6.36 -1.12
N ILE A 31 -8.90 -5.17 -1.70
CA ILE A 31 -9.82 -4.07 -1.34
C ILE A 31 -11.02 -4.06 -2.28
N GLU A 32 -12.22 -4.00 -1.72
CA GLU A 32 -13.46 -3.86 -2.48
C GLU A 32 -13.39 -2.65 -3.44
N GLY A 33 -13.73 -2.86 -4.70
CA GLY A 33 -13.72 -1.82 -5.73
C GLY A 33 -12.34 -1.48 -6.30
N ASP A 34 -11.24 -2.07 -5.80
CA ASP A 34 -9.92 -1.86 -6.38
C ASP A 34 -9.66 -2.73 -7.62
N ALA A 35 -9.14 -2.11 -8.68
CA ALA A 35 -8.82 -2.78 -9.95
C ALA A 35 -7.76 -3.88 -9.83
N HIS A 36 -6.97 -3.87 -8.77
CA HIS A 36 -5.94 -4.88 -8.50
C HIS A 36 -6.40 -5.94 -7.51
N ALA A 37 -7.62 -5.85 -6.97
CA ALA A 37 -8.19 -6.92 -6.16
C ALA A 37 -8.39 -8.21 -6.98
N GLY A 38 -8.24 -9.35 -6.33
CA GLY A 38 -8.36 -10.69 -6.88
C GLY A 38 -7.55 -11.71 -6.09
N LYS A 39 -7.67 -12.98 -6.48
CA LYS A 39 -6.98 -14.11 -5.85
C LYS A 39 -5.54 -14.26 -6.36
N TRP A 40 -4.65 -13.40 -5.87
CA TRP A 40 -3.22 -13.43 -6.19
C TRP A 40 -2.39 -12.84 -5.05
N HIS A 41 -1.06 -12.82 -5.16
CA HIS A 41 -0.18 -12.45 -4.05
C HIS A 41 -0.07 -10.94 -3.77
N ARG A 42 -0.50 -10.04 -4.68
CA ARG A 42 -0.40 -8.58 -4.51
C ARG A 42 -1.77 -7.92 -4.39
N GLN A 43 -2.53 -8.35 -3.40
CA GLN A 43 -3.92 -7.91 -3.19
C GLN A 43 -4.00 -6.47 -2.68
N VAL A 44 -3.00 -6.06 -1.89
CA VAL A 44 -2.90 -4.73 -1.28
C VAL A 44 -1.47 -4.22 -1.46
N SER A 45 -1.31 -2.99 -1.95
CA SER A 45 -0.02 -2.29 -1.98
C SER A 45 0.14 -1.31 -0.81
N LEU A 46 1.32 -1.28 -0.22
CA LEU A 46 1.70 -0.50 0.97
C LEU A 46 2.89 0.40 0.64
N LEU A 47 2.86 1.64 1.14
CA LEU A 47 4.02 2.53 1.17
C LEU A 47 4.16 3.20 2.53
N SER A 48 5.40 3.35 2.98
CA SER A 48 5.74 4.13 4.16
C SER A 48 5.51 5.61 3.84
N TYR A 49 4.62 6.28 4.59
CA TYR A 49 4.27 7.68 4.31
C TYR A 49 5.48 8.61 4.43
N ASP A 50 6.41 8.30 5.34
CA ASP A 50 7.67 9.03 5.48
C ASP A 50 8.49 9.06 4.17
N LYS A 51 8.43 7.99 3.36
CA LYS A 51 9.10 7.91 2.06
C LYS A 51 8.39 8.69 0.96
N ILE A 52 7.06 8.79 1.04
CA ILE A 52 6.28 9.68 0.18
C ILE A 52 6.65 11.14 0.47
N GLU A 53 6.73 11.53 1.74
CA GLU A 53 7.12 12.88 2.16
C GLU A 53 8.56 13.22 1.76
N GLU A 54 9.51 12.30 1.93
CA GLU A 54 10.89 12.46 1.44
C GLU A 54 10.93 12.68 -0.09
N PHE A 55 10.08 11.99 -0.85
CA PHE A 55 9.99 12.19 -2.29
C PHE A 55 9.37 13.54 -2.66
N ARG A 56 8.29 13.95 -1.98
CA ARG A 56 7.65 15.27 -2.17
C ARG A 56 8.62 16.43 -1.94
N LYS A 57 9.49 16.32 -0.93
CA LYS A 57 10.52 17.32 -0.62
C LYS A 57 11.53 17.56 -1.76
N LYS A 58 11.62 16.65 -2.74
CA LYS A 58 12.42 16.85 -3.96
C LYS A 58 11.72 17.72 -5.01
N GLY A 59 10.57 18.31 -4.68
CA GLY A 59 9.78 19.19 -5.56
C GLY A 59 8.69 18.45 -6.35
N ALA A 60 8.35 17.22 -5.95
CA ALA A 60 7.34 16.42 -6.63
C ALA A 60 5.94 16.70 -6.05
N GLU A 61 5.03 17.20 -6.88
CA GLU A 61 3.60 17.27 -6.56
C GLU A 61 2.95 15.90 -6.80
N VAL A 62 2.90 15.08 -5.75
CA VAL A 62 2.32 13.73 -5.77
C VAL A 62 1.23 13.58 -4.72
N ALA A 63 0.01 13.32 -5.16
CA ALA A 63 -1.12 13.01 -4.27
C ALA A 63 -0.97 11.62 -3.64
N ASP A 64 -1.71 11.35 -2.57
CA ASP A 64 -1.77 9.99 -2.01
C ASP A 64 -2.43 9.03 -3.01
N GLY A 65 -1.87 7.83 -3.16
CA GLY A 65 -2.26 6.86 -4.18
C GLY A 65 -1.58 7.06 -5.55
N ALA A 66 -0.83 8.16 -5.73
CA ALA A 66 -0.23 8.48 -7.02
C ALA A 66 0.90 7.52 -7.44
N PHE A 67 1.53 6.84 -6.49
CA PHE A 67 2.52 5.78 -6.78
C PHE A 67 1.87 4.41 -7.02
N GLY A 68 0.56 4.30 -6.80
CA GLY A 68 -0.22 3.06 -6.92
C GLY A 68 -0.33 2.26 -5.62
N GLU A 69 0.01 2.88 -4.49
CA GLU A 69 -0.22 2.36 -3.14
C GLU A 69 -1.70 2.39 -2.77
N ASN A 70 -2.18 1.34 -2.11
CA ASN A 70 -3.49 1.31 -1.49
C ASN A 70 -3.45 1.89 -0.09
N LEU A 71 -2.37 1.67 0.65
CA LEU A 71 -2.22 2.15 2.02
C LEU A 71 -0.92 2.93 2.14
N ALA A 72 -1.04 4.16 2.62
CA ALA A 72 0.09 4.96 3.05
C ALA A 72 0.06 5.06 4.58
N VAL A 73 1.13 4.61 5.25
CA VAL A 73 1.18 4.51 6.71
C VAL A 73 2.44 5.20 7.24
N ALA A 74 2.28 6.13 8.17
CA ALA A 74 3.39 6.82 8.81
C ALA A 74 3.96 6.00 9.98
N GLY A 75 5.27 6.09 10.22
CA GLY A 75 5.91 5.49 11.39
C GLY A 75 6.21 3.98 11.27
N ILE A 76 6.02 3.39 10.09
CA ILE A 76 6.46 2.03 9.77
C ILE A 76 7.30 2.08 8.51
N ASP A 77 8.51 1.51 8.57
CA ASP A 77 9.34 1.29 7.38
C ASP A 77 9.06 -0.10 6.81
N PHE A 78 8.04 -0.19 5.94
CA PHE A 78 7.59 -1.48 5.39
C PHE A 78 8.69 -2.24 4.64
N ARG A 79 9.59 -1.54 3.94
CA ARG A 79 10.64 -2.16 3.14
C ARG A 79 11.61 -2.99 4.00
N THR A 80 11.75 -2.64 5.27
CA THR A 80 12.62 -3.36 6.23
C THR A 80 11.98 -4.61 6.81
N LEU A 81 10.66 -4.78 6.64
CA LEU A 81 9.94 -5.94 7.16
C LEU A 81 10.10 -7.14 6.22
N PRO A 82 10.41 -8.34 6.75
CA PRO A 82 10.56 -9.52 5.92
C PRO A 82 9.21 -9.97 5.33
N VAL A 83 9.28 -10.64 4.17
CA VAL A 83 8.16 -11.39 3.60
C VAL A 83 7.65 -12.41 4.64
N GLY A 84 6.33 -12.52 4.77
CA GLY A 84 5.65 -13.29 5.81
C GLY A 84 5.31 -12.49 7.07
N THR A 85 5.79 -11.25 7.21
CA THR A 85 5.38 -10.38 8.32
C THR A 85 3.88 -10.10 8.25
N ARG A 86 3.19 -10.23 9.39
CA ARG A 86 1.78 -9.86 9.51
C ARG A 86 1.62 -8.46 10.08
N LEU A 87 0.68 -7.71 9.50
CA LEU A 87 0.31 -6.36 9.90
C LEU A 87 -1.15 -6.41 10.35
N ARG A 88 -1.45 -5.87 11.53
CA ARG A 88 -2.82 -5.74 12.03
C ARG A 88 -3.23 -4.27 12.03
N CYS A 89 -4.44 -4.01 11.59
CA CYS A 89 -5.11 -2.71 11.69
C CYS A 89 -6.62 -2.99 11.92
N ASN A 90 -7.12 -2.67 13.12
CA ASN A 90 -8.41 -3.17 13.61
C ASN A 90 -8.51 -4.70 13.47
N ASP A 91 -9.59 -5.18 12.84
CA ASP A 91 -9.80 -6.60 12.52
C ASP A 91 -8.97 -7.06 11.33
N VAL A 92 -8.54 -6.14 10.45
CA VAL A 92 -7.81 -6.50 9.22
C VAL A 92 -6.42 -7.01 9.56
N VAL A 93 -6.10 -8.18 9.02
CA VAL A 93 -4.75 -8.75 9.06
C VAL A 93 -4.23 -8.88 7.63
N LEU A 94 -3.10 -8.24 7.36
CA LEU A 94 -2.37 -8.34 6.10
C LEU A 94 -1.10 -9.15 6.31
N GLU A 95 -0.66 -9.89 5.29
CA GLU A 95 0.65 -10.56 5.30
C GLU A 95 1.47 -10.11 4.11
N ILE A 96 2.70 -9.64 4.38
CA ILE A 96 3.61 -9.18 3.34
C ILE A 96 4.02 -10.36 2.46
N THR A 97 3.82 -10.22 1.15
CA THR A 97 4.13 -11.24 0.15
C THR A 97 5.30 -10.86 -0.73
N GLN A 98 5.59 -9.56 -0.86
CA GLN A 98 6.65 -9.07 -1.74
C GLN A 98 7.14 -7.67 -1.34
N ILE A 99 8.44 -7.43 -1.53
CA ILE A 99 9.09 -6.13 -1.42
C ILE A 99 9.57 -5.69 -2.80
N GLY A 100 9.28 -4.45 -3.17
CA GLY A 100 9.61 -3.84 -4.45
C GLY A 100 8.92 -4.49 -5.64
N LYS A 101 9.14 -3.91 -6.82
CA LYS A 101 8.73 -4.50 -8.10
C LYS A 101 9.54 -3.96 -9.27
N GLU A 102 9.63 -4.74 -10.33
CA GLU A 102 10.08 -4.23 -11.62
C GLU A 102 9.00 -3.35 -12.27
N CYS A 103 9.43 -2.31 -12.97
CA CYS A 103 8.58 -1.40 -13.73
C CYS A 103 9.01 -1.44 -15.19
N HIS A 104 8.24 -2.13 -16.04
CA HIS A 104 8.62 -2.31 -17.45
C HIS A 104 8.29 -1.12 -18.35
N HIS A 105 7.21 -0.37 -18.08
CA HIS A 105 6.71 0.68 -18.98
C HIS A 105 6.77 2.11 -18.39
N GLY A 106 7.24 2.25 -17.14
CA GLY A 106 7.20 3.52 -16.39
C GLY A 106 5.76 3.97 -16.08
N CYS A 107 5.44 4.25 -14.81
CA CYS A 107 4.15 4.84 -14.46
C CYS A 107 4.13 6.35 -14.78
N GLN A 108 2.96 6.98 -14.71
CA GLN A 108 2.81 8.43 -14.93
C GLN A 108 3.78 9.27 -14.06
N ILE A 109 4.02 8.85 -12.80
CA ILE A 109 5.00 9.49 -11.92
C ILE A 109 6.42 9.40 -12.48
N PHE A 110 6.84 8.22 -12.93
CA PHE A 110 8.16 8.04 -13.53
C PHE A 110 8.31 8.88 -14.80
N GLN A 111 7.28 8.97 -15.64
CA GLN A 111 7.30 9.79 -16.84
C GLN A 111 7.43 11.29 -16.52
N LYS A 112 6.79 11.76 -15.44
CA LYS A 112 6.83 13.17 -15.01
C LYS A 112 8.13 13.53 -14.29
N MET A 113 8.62 12.65 -13.42
CA MET A 113 9.70 12.95 -12.47
C MET A 113 11.04 12.29 -12.83
N GLY A 114 11.06 11.35 -13.78
CA GLY A 114 12.21 10.49 -14.06
C GLY A 114 12.50 9.47 -12.96
N ASP A 115 11.67 9.39 -11.92
CA ASP A 115 11.84 8.50 -10.77
C ASP A 115 10.49 8.06 -10.18
N CYS A 116 10.47 6.89 -9.56
CA CYS A 116 9.34 6.37 -8.80
C CYS A 116 9.87 5.57 -7.60
N ILE A 117 9.26 5.73 -6.42
CA ILE A 117 9.66 4.99 -5.22
C ILE A 117 9.09 3.57 -5.19
N MET A 118 7.97 3.32 -5.86
CA MET A 118 7.26 2.04 -5.82
C MET A 118 8.12 0.80 -6.18
N PRO A 119 9.05 0.86 -7.16
CA PRO A 119 9.96 -0.25 -7.43
C PRO A 119 10.86 -0.66 -6.25
N ARG A 120 11.20 0.30 -5.38
CA ARG A 120 12.21 0.15 -4.33
C ARG A 120 11.60 0.06 -2.93
N GLU A 121 10.60 0.89 -2.67
CA GLU A 121 9.96 1.11 -1.37
C GLU A 121 8.59 0.46 -1.27
N GLY A 122 7.94 0.14 -2.39
CA GLY A 122 6.61 -0.46 -2.42
C GLY A 122 6.62 -1.85 -1.83
N VAL A 123 5.65 -2.16 -0.98
CA VAL A 123 5.44 -3.50 -0.42
C VAL A 123 4.06 -4.00 -0.82
N PHE A 124 3.93 -5.31 -1.01
CA PHE A 124 2.67 -5.95 -1.34
C PHE A 124 2.29 -6.95 -0.29
N ALA A 125 0.98 -7.08 -0.07
CA ALA A 125 0.42 -7.99 0.91
C ALA A 125 -0.84 -8.69 0.37
N ARG A 126 -1.19 -9.78 1.05
CA ARG A 126 -2.50 -10.44 0.94
C ARG A 126 -3.33 -10.19 2.20
N VAL A 127 -4.65 -10.21 2.06
CA VAL A 127 -5.59 -10.08 3.16
C VAL A 127 -5.80 -11.46 3.79
N ILE A 128 -5.32 -11.63 5.02
CA ILE A 128 -5.46 -12.85 5.82
C ILE A 128 -6.78 -12.86 6.57
N HIS A 129 -7.20 -11.69 7.07
CA HIS A 129 -8.49 -11.51 7.71
C HIS A 129 -9.09 -10.20 7.21
N GLY A 130 -10.34 -10.26 6.76
CA GLY A 130 -11.07 -9.10 6.23
C GLY A 130 -11.55 -8.14 7.32
N GLY A 131 -12.07 -6.99 6.89
CA GLY A 131 -12.54 -5.94 7.80
C GLY A 131 -12.42 -4.55 7.17
N LYS A 132 -12.51 -3.51 7.99
CA LYS A 132 -12.43 -2.12 7.54
C LYS A 132 -11.16 -1.43 8.07
N ILE A 133 -10.49 -0.69 7.19
CA ILE A 133 -9.42 0.25 7.55
C ILE A 133 -9.86 1.65 7.12
N CYS A 134 -9.68 2.60 8.03
CA CYS A 134 -9.95 4.01 7.85
C CYS A 134 -8.67 4.84 8.03
N VAL A 135 -8.64 6.02 7.42
CA VAL A 135 -7.62 7.03 7.73
C VAL A 135 -7.68 7.38 9.22
N GLY A 136 -6.51 7.40 9.86
CA GLY A 136 -6.36 7.65 11.28
C GLY A 136 -6.16 6.39 12.11
N ASP A 137 -6.50 5.21 11.58
CA ASP A 137 -6.33 3.95 12.29
C ASP A 137 -4.87 3.62 12.55
N GLU A 138 -4.63 2.84 13.61
CA GLU A 138 -3.30 2.38 13.98
C GLU A 138 -2.99 1.02 13.35
N MET A 139 -1.77 0.88 12.87
CA MET A 139 -1.24 -0.35 12.31
C MET A 139 -0.03 -0.81 13.10
N GLU A 140 0.10 -2.11 13.30
CA GLU A 140 1.24 -2.72 13.98
C GLU A 140 1.63 -4.06 13.38
N THR A 141 2.89 -4.46 13.58
CA THR A 141 3.34 -5.80 13.27
C THR A 141 2.86 -6.77 14.33
N VAL A 142 2.34 -7.92 13.93
CA VAL A 142 1.92 -8.99 14.83
C VAL A 142 2.64 -10.30 14.48
N PRO A 143 2.83 -11.22 15.43
CA PRO A 143 3.39 -12.54 15.14
C PRO A 143 2.55 -13.26 14.07
N ALA A 144 3.22 -13.97 13.17
CA ALA A 144 2.53 -14.97 12.34
C ALA A 144 2.03 -16.08 13.27
N GLN A 145 0.72 -16.27 13.35
CA GLN A 145 0.16 -17.45 14.01
C GLN A 145 0.50 -18.68 13.17
N GLU A 146 1.05 -19.71 13.84
CA GLU A 146 1.39 -21.04 13.30
C GLU A 146 0.18 -21.74 12.67
#